data_AF-A0A7S2PK99-F1
#
_entry.id   AF-A0A7S2PK99-F1
#
_cell.length_a   1.000
_cell.length_b   1.000
_cell.length_c   1.000
_cell.angle_alpha   90.00
_cell.angle_beta   90.00
_cell.angle_gamma   90.00
#
_symmetry.space_group_name_H-M   'P 1'
#
loop_
_entity.id
_entity.type
_entity.pdbx_description
1 polymer ?
#
loop_
_entity_poly.entity_id
_entity_poly.type
_entity_poly.pdbx_seq_one_letter_code
_entity_poly.pdbx_strand_id
1 'polypeptide(L)'
;DPSDLAGMAYRHLLENPKSLHLIRSKLKHIIVDEYQDMSVSQHALLRLVVRGVVGDEDIVPSNSNIVVKRKKLPILLDAMDLNEGYKSAEKASYSVPSLFCAGDSSQSIYGWRGAAPLLTVDGFRKDFPQGVVAPLDVCYRLPTDILDAANMLLPSEPSRGYKGAASQTTTTFDVSPAA
;
A
#
# COMPACT_ATOMS: atom_id res chain seq x y z
N ASP A 1 -1.25 24.59 8.74
CA ASP A 1 -0.78 23.74 9.86
C ASP A 1 -0.06 22.53 9.25
N PRO A 2 1.18 22.21 9.65
CA PRO A 2 1.89 21.03 9.15
C PRO A 2 1.13 19.71 9.28
N SER A 3 0.19 19.61 10.24
CA SER A 3 -0.64 18.43 10.46
C SER A 3 -1.54 18.06 9.26
N ASP A 4 -1.89 19.05 8.42
CA ASP A 4 -2.77 18.86 7.24
C ASP A 4 -1.98 18.83 5.92
N LEU A 5 -0.65 18.86 5.93
CA LEU A 5 0.13 18.96 4.69
C LEU A 5 -0.15 17.81 3.71
N ALA A 6 -0.29 16.57 4.22
CA ALA A 6 -0.63 15.42 3.40
C ALA A 6 -2.06 15.53 2.83
N GLY A 7 -3.02 16.01 3.63
CA GLY A 7 -4.40 16.23 3.19
C GLY A 7 -4.51 17.36 2.15
N MET A 8 -3.77 18.44 2.34
CA MET A 8 -3.64 19.56 1.39
C MET A 8 -3.02 19.08 0.08
N ALA A 9 -1.94 18.31 0.13
CA ALA A 9 -1.31 17.74 -1.05
C ALA A 9 -2.26 16.79 -1.79
N TYR A 10 -2.99 15.95 -1.07
CA TYR A 10 -4.00 15.06 -1.65
C TYR A 10 -5.07 15.84 -2.41
N ARG A 11 -5.67 16.86 -1.78
CA ARG A 11 -6.67 17.74 -2.41
C ARG A 11 -6.10 18.47 -3.63
N HIS A 12 -4.91 19.04 -3.50
CA HIS A 12 -4.27 19.75 -4.60
C HIS A 12 -4.01 18.86 -5.82
N LEU A 13 -3.58 17.60 -5.60
CA LEU A 13 -3.34 16.65 -6.68
C LEU A 13 -4.62 16.10 -7.30
N LEU A 14 -5.72 16.02 -6.54
CA LEU A 14 -7.04 15.71 -7.09
C LEU A 14 -7.53 16.83 -8.02
N GLU A 15 -7.41 18.08 -7.58
CA GLU A 15 -7.85 19.25 -8.36
C GLU A 15 -6.95 19.54 -9.57
N ASN A 16 -5.70 19.06 -9.55
CA ASN A 16 -4.71 19.33 -10.60
C ASN A 16 -4.11 18.03 -11.18
N PRO A 17 -4.82 17.34 -12.10
CA PRO A 17 -4.36 16.09 -12.71
C PRO A 17 -2.98 16.20 -13.40
N LYS A 18 -2.66 17.37 -13.97
CA LYS A 18 -1.35 17.66 -14.57
C LYS A 18 -0.19 17.54 -13.55
N SER A 19 -0.40 18.01 -12.33
CA SER A 19 0.58 17.93 -11.24
C SER A 19 0.78 16.48 -10.78
N LEU A 20 -0.32 15.73 -10.65
CA LEU A 20 -0.27 14.30 -10.34
C LEU A 20 0.50 13.52 -11.41
N HIS A 21 0.24 13.82 -12.69
CA HIS A 21 0.97 13.25 -13.81
C HIS A 21 2.47 13.54 -13.73
N LEU A 22 2.85 14.80 -13.50
CA LEU A 22 4.25 15.20 -13.39
C LEU A 22 4.96 14.46 -12.25
N ILE A 23 4.33 14.32 -11.08
CA ILE A 23 4.89 13.58 -9.95
C ILE A 23 5.07 12.11 -10.32
N ARG A 24 4.05 11.47 -10.90
CA ARG A 24 4.10 10.06 -11.33
C ARG A 24 5.15 9.81 -12.42
N SER A 25 5.41 10.78 -13.29
CA SER A 25 6.46 10.69 -14.31
C SER A 25 7.88 10.67 -13.70
N LYS A 26 8.04 11.30 -12.53
CA LYS A 26 9.32 11.40 -11.82
C LYS A 26 9.53 10.25 -10.84
N LEU A 27 8.46 9.76 -10.21
CA LEU A 27 8.50 8.68 -9.23
C LEU A 27 8.31 7.32 -9.91
N LYS A 28 9.42 6.64 -10.22
CA LYS A 28 9.37 5.27 -10.76
C LYS A 28 9.26 4.20 -9.68
N HIS A 29 9.85 4.46 -8.52
CA HIS A 29 9.90 3.56 -7.38
C HIS A 29 9.61 4.36 -6.11
N ILE A 30 8.73 3.84 -5.27
CA ILE A 30 8.35 4.43 -3.98
C ILE A 30 8.61 3.37 -2.93
N ILE A 31 9.35 3.78 -1.89
CA ILE A 31 9.67 2.96 -0.73
C ILE A 31 9.06 3.66 0.47
N VAL A 32 8.32 2.92 1.28
CA VAL A 32 7.75 3.41 2.53
C VAL A 32 8.24 2.52 3.66
N ASP A 33 8.92 3.15 4.62
CA ASP A 33 9.31 2.52 5.88
C ASP A 33 8.34 2.95 6.98
N GLU A 34 8.29 2.19 8.08
CA GLU A 34 7.37 2.41 9.20
C GLU A 34 5.91 2.56 8.76
N TYR A 35 5.48 1.70 7.84
CA TYR A 35 4.18 1.79 7.19
C TYR A 35 3.01 1.73 8.18
N GLN A 36 3.20 1.10 9.35
CA GLN A 36 2.19 1.04 10.41
C GLN A 36 1.87 2.37 11.07
N ASP A 37 2.79 3.34 11.02
CA ASP A 37 2.62 4.64 11.68
C ASP A 37 2.11 5.72 10.71
N MET A 38 1.75 5.32 9.49
CA MET A 38 1.09 6.20 8.53
C MET A 38 -0.30 6.62 9.02
N SER A 39 -0.57 7.92 8.92
CA SER A 39 -1.91 8.48 9.05
C SER A 39 -2.78 8.16 7.83
N VAL A 40 -4.10 8.25 8.01
CA VAL A 40 -5.09 8.06 6.93
C VAL A 40 -4.82 8.98 5.73
N SER A 41 -4.45 10.25 5.97
CA SER A 41 -4.17 11.22 4.91
C SER A 41 -2.89 10.88 4.13
N GLN A 42 -1.84 10.41 4.80
CA GLN A 42 -0.61 9.95 4.14
C GLN A 42 -0.87 8.71 3.30
N HIS A 43 -1.64 7.75 3.82
CA HIS A 43 -2.06 6.56 3.09
C HIS A 43 -2.89 6.91 1.85
N ALA A 44 -3.86 7.81 1.97
CA ALA A 44 -4.67 8.28 0.86
C ALA A 44 -3.83 8.97 -0.23
N LEU A 45 -2.86 9.81 0.17
CA LEU A 45 -1.92 10.44 -0.75
C LEU A 45 -1.04 9.41 -1.48
N LEU A 46 -0.48 8.44 -0.75
CA LEU A 46 0.30 7.36 -1.34
C LEU A 46 -0.53 6.56 -2.37
N ARG A 47 -1.76 6.19 -1.99
CA ARG A 47 -2.71 5.49 -2.86
C ARG A 47 -3.00 6.29 -4.12
N LEU A 48 -3.23 7.60 -4.01
CA LEU A 48 -3.45 8.48 -5.16
C LEU A 48 -2.21 8.56 -6.07
N VAL A 49 -1.02 8.70 -5.50
CA VAL A 49 0.22 8.78 -6.27
C VAL A 49 0.54 7.46 -6.97
N VAL A 50 0.26 6.31 -6.36
CA VAL A 50 0.56 4.98 -6.94
C VAL A 50 -0.54 4.51 -7.88
N ARG A 51 -1.82 4.58 -7.49
CA ARG A 51 -2.95 4.09 -8.29
C ARG A 51 -3.59 5.13 -9.21
N GLY A 52 -3.53 6.41 -8.85
CA GLY A 52 -4.36 7.45 -9.47
C GLY A 52 -5.73 7.51 -8.81
N VAL A 53 -6.67 8.23 -9.45
CA VAL A 53 -8.07 8.30 -9.01
C VAL A 53 -8.77 7.01 -9.41
N VAL A 54 -9.39 6.34 -8.44
CA VAL A 54 -10.05 5.04 -8.61
C VAL A 54 -11.52 5.22 -8.26
N GLY A 55 -12.42 4.81 -9.16
CA GLY A 55 -13.88 4.83 -8.91
C GLY A 55 -14.32 3.70 -7.99
N ASP A 56 -15.51 3.81 -7.39
CA ASP A 56 -16.04 2.81 -6.46
C ASP A 56 -16.23 1.42 -7.09
N GLU A 57 -16.40 1.33 -8.42
CA GLU A 57 -16.58 0.06 -9.15
C GLU A 57 -15.31 -0.79 -9.24
N ASP A 58 -14.12 -0.22 -9.03
CA ASP A 58 -12.85 -0.95 -9.08
C ASP A 58 -12.54 -1.74 -7.78
N ILE A 59 -13.48 -1.76 -6.81
CA ILE A 59 -13.33 -2.34 -5.47
C ILE A 59 -14.08 -3.70 -5.32
N VAL A 60 -14.45 -4.36 -6.43
CA VAL A 60 -15.16 -5.65 -6.33
C VAL A 60 -14.17 -6.83 -6.13
N PRO A 61 -14.26 -7.60 -5.02
CA PRO A 61 -13.50 -8.83 -4.89
C PRO A 61 -14.13 -9.90 -5.79
N SER A 62 -13.48 -10.23 -6.90
CA SER A 62 -13.93 -11.33 -7.76
C SER A 62 -13.60 -12.67 -7.10
N ASN A 63 -14.59 -13.20 -6.37
CA ASN A 63 -14.71 -14.63 -6.13
C ASN A 63 -14.93 -15.34 -7.48
N SER A 64 -13.91 -16.03 -7.99
CA SER A 64 -14.00 -17.29 -8.77
C SER A 64 -12.72 -17.55 -9.57
N ASN A 65 -12.38 -18.84 -9.67
CA ASN A 65 -11.23 -19.41 -10.38
C ASN A 65 -11.12 -18.96 -11.85
N ILE A 66 -10.52 -17.79 -12.08
CA ILE A 66 -10.16 -17.31 -13.42
C ILE A 66 -8.71 -16.87 -13.36
N VAL A 67 -7.88 -17.45 -14.25
CA VAL A 67 -6.49 -17.05 -14.47
C VAL A 67 -6.46 -15.55 -14.76
N VAL A 68 -6.09 -14.75 -13.77
CA VAL A 68 -6.07 -13.29 -13.88
C VAL A 68 -4.86 -12.89 -14.72
N LYS A 69 -5.06 -12.70 -16.03
CA LYS A 69 -4.13 -11.89 -16.83
C LYS A 69 -4.00 -10.55 -16.13
N ARG A 70 -2.77 -10.18 -15.74
CA ARG A 70 -2.41 -8.90 -15.10
C ARG A 70 -3.14 -7.74 -15.79
N LYS A 71 -4.28 -7.31 -15.24
CA LYS A 71 -5.00 -6.15 -15.72
C LYS A 71 -4.16 -4.95 -15.28
N LYS A 72 -3.52 -4.26 -16.22
CA LYS A 72 -2.88 -2.97 -15.94
C LYS A 72 -3.92 -2.12 -15.23
N LEU A 73 -3.63 -1.70 -14.00
CA LEU A 73 -4.52 -0.84 -13.24
C LEU A 73 -4.85 0.39 -14.09
N PRO A 74 -6.13 0.78 -14.20
CA PRO A 74 -6.53 1.89 -15.04
C PRO A 74 -5.84 3.16 -14.56
N ILE A 75 -5.01 3.75 -15.40
CA ILE A 75 -4.68 5.16 -15.29
C ILE A 75 -5.92 5.87 -15.82
N LEU A 76 -6.86 6.23 -14.94
CA LEU A 76 -8.05 6.95 -15.37
C LEU A 76 -7.66 8.41 -15.62
N LEU A 77 -7.64 8.80 -16.90
CA LEU A 77 -8.01 10.17 -17.28
C LEU A 77 -9.52 10.28 -17.16
N ASP A 78 -10.00 11.38 -16.59
CA ASP A 78 -11.43 11.63 -16.52
C ASP A 78 -11.94 12.01 -17.91
N ALA A 79 -13.21 11.71 -18.20
CA ALA A 79 -13.85 12.07 -19.47
C ALA A 79 -13.92 13.60 -19.69
N MET A 80 -13.67 14.40 -18.65
CA MET A 80 -13.56 15.85 -18.73
C MET A 80 -12.27 16.33 -19.42
N ASP A 81 -11.19 15.54 -19.41
CA ASP A 81 -9.94 15.87 -20.11
C ASP A 81 -10.06 15.76 -21.65
N LEU A 82 -11.13 15.14 -22.17
CA LEU A 82 -11.38 14.99 -23.60
C LEU A 82 -12.00 16.25 -24.24
N ASN A 83 -12.61 17.14 -23.45
CA ASN A 83 -13.36 18.29 -23.98
C ASN A 83 -12.51 19.56 -24.18
N GLU A 84 -11.28 19.63 -23.64
CA GLU A 84 -10.37 20.79 -23.79
C GLU A 84 -9.26 20.59 -24.84
N GLY A 85 -9.58 19.97 -25.98
CA GLY A 85 -8.67 20.02 -27.14
C GLY A 85 -7.32 19.33 -26.93
N TYR A 86 -7.22 18.37 -26.00
CA TYR A 86 -6.15 17.39 -26.03
C TYR A 86 -6.32 16.55 -27.29
N LYS A 87 -5.60 16.96 -28.35
CA LYS A 87 -5.43 16.12 -29.54
C LYS A 87 -5.09 14.72 -29.06
N SER A 88 -5.87 13.75 -29.51
CA SER A 88 -5.59 12.32 -29.45
C SER A 88 -4.23 12.05 -30.10
N ALA A 89 -3.17 12.36 -29.37
CA ALA A 89 -1.80 12.25 -29.81
C ALA A 89 -1.14 11.25 -28.89
N GLU A 90 -1.11 10.02 -29.41
CA GLU A 90 -0.21 8.97 -29.02
C GLU A 90 -0.48 8.33 -27.66
N LYS A 91 -0.32 7.01 -27.61
CA LYS A 91 -0.46 6.19 -26.41
C LYS A 91 0.49 6.72 -25.33
N ALA A 92 0.03 7.60 -24.46
CA ALA A 92 0.74 7.94 -23.24
C ALA A 92 0.70 6.68 -22.34
N SER A 93 1.65 5.77 -22.56
CA SER A 93 1.88 4.62 -21.69
C SER A 93 2.49 5.16 -20.40
N TYR A 94 1.65 5.64 -19.48
CA TYR A 94 2.11 6.18 -18.21
C TYR A 94 2.86 5.09 -17.41
N SER A 95 4.02 5.44 -16.85
CA SER A 95 4.69 4.55 -15.90
C SER A 95 3.98 4.61 -14.56
N VAL A 96 3.41 3.50 -14.13
CA VAL A 96 2.90 3.34 -12.77
C VAL A 96 4.11 3.20 -11.84
N PRO A 97 4.23 3.99 -10.76
CA PRO A 97 5.30 3.80 -9.78
C PRO A 97 5.23 2.40 -9.17
N SER A 98 6.36 1.73 -9.02
CA SER A 98 6.44 0.50 -8.22
C SER A 98 6.46 0.87 -6.73
N LEU A 99 5.71 0.15 -5.90
CA LEU A 99 5.62 0.39 -4.46
C LEU A 99 6.25 -0.76 -3.67
N PHE A 100 7.06 -0.42 -2.69
CA PHE A 100 7.55 -1.33 -1.66
C PHE A 100 7.29 -0.71 -0.29
N CYS A 101 6.65 -1.45 0.61
CA CYS A 101 6.37 -0.99 1.97
C CYS A 101 6.95 -2.00 2.97
N ALA A 102 7.52 -1.48 4.05
CA ALA A 102 7.93 -2.26 5.22
C ALA A 102 7.20 -1.72 6.46
N GLY A 103 6.75 -2.62 7.33
CA GLY A 103 6.12 -2.24 8.59
C GLY A 103 5.66 -3.44 9.41
N ASP A 104 5.39 -3.19 10.69
CA ASP A 104 4.89 -4.16 11.65
C ASP A 104 3.74 -3.56 12.46
N SER A 105 2.52 -4.06 12.27
CA SER A 105 1.34 -3.57 12.99
C SER A 105 1.46 -3.67 14.52
N SER A 106 2.29 -4.58 15.07
CA SER A 106 2.55 -4.64 16.52
C SER A 106 3.44 -3.52 17.04
N GLN A 107 4.16 -2.83 16.17
CA GLN A 107 5.07 -1.74 16.54
C GLN A 107 4.46 -0.35 16.36
N SER A 108 3.18 -0.27 15.97
CA SER A 108 2.48 1.01 15.85
C SER A 108 2.28 1.65 17.22
N ILE A 109 2.97 2.77 17.45
CA ILE A 109 2.89 3.54 18.70
C ILE A 109 2.35 4.97 18.50
N TYR A 110 2.15 5.40 17.24
CA TYR A 110 1.68 6.74 16.93
C TYR A 110 0.15 6.86 16.78
N GLY A 111 -0.61 5.95 17.40
CA GLY A 111 -2.09 5.97 17.35
C GLY A 111 -2.70 7.29 17.84
N TRP A 112 -2.09 7.93 18.85
CA TRP A 112 -2.50 9.26 19.35
C TRP A 112 -2.31 10.39 18.33
N ARG A 113 -1.52 10.19 17.28
CA ARG A 113 -1.35 11.11 16.13
C ARG A 113 -2.21 10.71 14.92
N GLY A 114 -3.07 9.71 15.06
CA GLY A 114 -3.92 9.23 13.98
C GLY A 114 -3.25 8.20 13.06
N ALA A 115 -2.17 7.54 13.51
CA ALA A 115 -1.68 6.35 12.83
C ALA A 115 -2.76 5.27 12.76
N ALA A 116 -2.86 4.59 11.62
CA ALA A 116 -3.89 3.61 11.34
C ALA A 116 -3.26 2.25 10.99
N PRO A 117 -2.80 1.45 11.97
CA PRO A 117 -2.07 0.19 11.73
C PRO A 117 -2.88 -0.91 11.04
N LEU A 118 -4.21 -0.76 10.95
CA LEU A 118 -5.08 -1.62 10.15
C LEU A 118 -4.84 -1.43 8.64
N LEU A 119 -4.31 -0.28 8.23
CA LEU A 119 -3.97 -0.01 6.83
C LEU A 119 -2.68 -0.71 6.38
N THR A 120 -1.87 -1.21 7.33
CA THR A 120 -0.56 -1.79 7.06
C THR A 120 -0.63 -3.04 6.19
N VAL A 121 -1.34 -4.08 6.62
CA VAL A 121 -1.42 -5.35 5.89
C VAL A 121 -2.77 -5.46 5.19
N ASP A 122 -3.87 -5.25 5.91
CA ASP A 122 -5.21 -5.43 5.35
C ASP A 122 -5.56 -4.31 4.35
N GLY A 123 -5.24 -3.05 4.70
CA GLY A 123 -5.34 -1.93 3.78
C GLY A 123 -4.48 -2.13 2.54
N PHE A 124 -3.23 -2.57 2.69
CA PHE A 124 -2.34 -2.85 1.56
C PHE A 124 -2.90 -3.94 0.63
N ARG A 125 -3.41 -5.06 1.17
CA ARG A 125 -4.03 -6.13 0.35
C ARG A 125 -5.26 -5.63 -0.40
N LYS A 126 -6.08 -4.79 0.23
CA LYS A 126 -7.27 -4.20 -0.39
C LYS A 126 -6.89 -3.20 -1.49
N ASP A 127 -5.92 -2.33 -1.22
CA ASP A 127 -5.53 -1.27 -2.13
C ASP A 127 -4.60 -1.77 -3.24
N PHE A 128 -3.82 -2.82 -3.01
CA PHE A 128 -2.86 -3.38 -3.97
C PHE A 128 -3.06 -4.89 -4.05
N PRO A 129 -4.15 -5.38 -4.69
CA PRO A 129 -4.46 -6.80 -4.75
C PRO A 129 -3.41 -7.62 -5.50
N GLN A 130 -2.64 -6.99 -6.40
CA GLN A 130 -1.49 -7.60 -7.08
C GLN A 130 -0.18 -7.53 -6.26
N GLY A 131 -0.20 -6.87 -5.11
CA GLY A 131 0.95 -6.73 -4.23
C GLY A 131 1.28 -8.04 -3.54
N VAL A 132 2.57 -8.28 -3.31
CA VAL A 132 3.06 -9.44 -2.56
C VAL A 132 3.30 -9.02 -1.12
N VAL A 133 2.74 -9.77 -0.17
CA VAL A 133 3.02 -9.61 1.26
C VAL A 133 4.04 -10.68 1.64
N ALA A 134 5.27 -10.24 1.92
CA ALA A 134 6.36 -11.13 2.31
C ALA A 134 6.68 -10.93 3.80
N PRO A 135 6.45 -11.94 4.65
CA PRO A 135 6.78 -11.85 6.07
C PRO A 135 8.27 -12.01 6.33
N LEU A 136 8.73 -11.46 7.43
CA LEU A 136 10.09 -11.62 7.93
C LEU A 136 10.04 -12.07 9.38
N ASP A 137 10.01 -13.39 9.59
CA ASP A 137 9.80 -13.99 10.91
C ASP A 137 11.10 -14.19 11.70
N VAL A 138 12.26 -13.87 11.10
CA VAL A 138 13.56 -14.05 11.74
C VAL A 138 14.04 -12.72 12.32
N CYS A 139 14.16 -12.67 13.66
CA CYS A 139 14.80 -11.57 14.34
C CYS A 139 16.32 -11.76 14.34
N TYR A 140 17.04 -10.86 13.68
CA TYR A 140 18.51 -10.83 13.71
C TYR A 140 19.06 -9.84 14.75
N ARG A 141 18.19 -9.08 15.43
CA ARG A 141 18.58 -7.99 16.34
C ARG A 141 18.74 -8.46 17.79
N LEU A 142 17.85 -9.33 18.26
CA LEU A 142 17.72 -9.69 19.67
C LEU A 142 18.13 -11.15 19.93
N PRO A 143 18.73 -11.46 21.09
CA PRO A 143 18.86 -12.82 21.59
C PRO A 143 17.49 -13.48 21.77
N THR A 144 17.45 -14.82 21.70
CA THR A 144 16.23 -15.63 21.83
C THR A 144 15.45 -15.32 23.10
N ASP A 145 16.14 -15.21 24.24
CA ASP A 145 15.47 -15.02 25.55
C ASP A 145 14.72 -13.68 25.62
N ILE A 146 15.26 -12.63 24.98
CA ILE A 146 14.61 -11.32 24.92
C ILE A 146 13.45 -11.35 23.92
N LEU A 147 13.63 -12.02 22.78
CA LEU A 147 12.58 -12.19 21.78
C LEU A 147 11.38 -12.94 22.37
N ASP A 148 11.62 -14.01 23.12
CA ASP A 148 10.58 -14.80 23.79
C ASP A 148 9.84 -13.96 24.83
N ALA A 149 10.56 -13.21 25.66
CA ALA A 149 9.96 -12.30 26.62
C ALA A 149 9.10 -11.21 25.94
N ALA A 150 9.55 -10.66 24.82
CA ALA A 150 8.78 -9.67 24.05
C ALA A 150 7.50 -10.30 23.46
N ASN A 151 7.60 -11.50 22.91
CA ASN A 151 6.46 -12.23 22.36
C ASN A 151 5.39 -12.54 23.42
N MET A 152 5.77 -12.77 24.68
CA MET A 152 4.83 -12.95 25.78
C MET A 152 4.01 -11.69 26.11
N LEU A 153 4.51 -10.50 25.76
CA LEU A 153 3.81 -9.23 26.00
C LEU A 153 2.84 -8.88 24.88
N LEU A 154 2.96 -9.51 23.72
CA LEU A 154 2.07 -9.25 22.59
C LEU A 154 0.70 -9.90 22.84
N PRO A 155 -0.41 -9.20 22.55
CA PRO A 155 -1.74 -9.78 22.69
C PRO A 155 -1.91 -11.01 21.77
N SER A 156 -2.60 -12.04 22.28
CA SER A 156 -2.96 -13.22 21.50
C SER A 156 -4.07 -12.86 20.50
N GLU A 157 -3.69 -12.46 19.29
CA GLU A 157 -4.65 -12.10 18.24
C GLU A 157 -5.15 -13.38 17.51
N PRO A 158 -6.48 -13.67 17.51
CA PRO A 158 -7.04 -14.87 16.89
C PRO A 158 -7.00 -14.86 15.35
N SER A 159 -6.62 -13.74 14.72
CA SER A 159 -6.66 -13.52 13.27
C SER A 159 -5.29 -13.27 12.62
N ARG A 160 -4.20 -13.30 13.40
CA ARG A 160 -2.86 -13.30 12.81
C ARG A 160 -2.60 -14.70 12.25
N GLY A 161 -2.84 -14.88 10.95
CA GLY A 161 -2.33 -16.03 10.18
C GLY A 161 -0.80 -16.16 10.22
N TYR A 162 -0.11 -15.27 10.95
CA TYR A 162 1.29 -15.32 11.29
C TYR A 162 1.48 -15.86 12.70
N LYS A 163 2.02 -17.07 12.79
CA LYS A 163 2.71 -17.50 14.01
C LYS A 163 3.87 -16.51 14.20
N GLY A 164 3.88 -15.81 15.34
CA GLY A 164 4.99 -14.92 15.69
C GLY A 164 6.34 -15.62 15.57
N ALA A 165 7.38 -14.83 15.30
CA ALA A 165 8.77 -15.22 15.03
C ALA A 165 9.14 -16.61 15.58
N ALA A 166 8.86 -17.65 14.80
CA ALA A 166 9.11 -19.01 15.23
C ALA A 166 10.61 -19.28 15.13
N SER A 167 11.18 -19.86 16.18
CA SER A 167 12.48 -20.51 16.11
C SER A 167 12.46 -21.50 14.93
N GLN A 168 13.24 -21.16 13.90
CA GLN A 168 13.53 -21.93 12.69
C GLN A 168 12.37 -22.81 12.19
N THR A 169 11.48 -22.26 11.37
CA THR A 169 10.62 -23.09 10.53
C THR A 169 10.53 -22.53 9.11
N THR A 170 10.53 -23.46 8.16
CA THR A 170 10.75 -23.35 6.72
C THR A 170 9.96 -22.22 6.05
N THR A 171 10.66 -21.42 5.25
CA THR A 171 10.14 -20.29 4.45
C THR A 171 9.08 -20.74 3.45
N THR A 172 7.80 -20.60 3.81
CA THR A 172 6.72 -20.56 2.83
C THR A 172 6.24 -19.12 2.73
N PHE A 173 6.68 -18.42 1.68
CA PHE A 173 6.06 -17.16 1.31
C PHE A 173 4.58 -17.40 1.07
N ASP A 174 3.72 -16.59 1.69
CA ASP A 174 2.30 -16.52 1.35
C ASP A 174 2.17 -15.77 0.01
N VAL A 175 2.64 -16.42 -1.06
CA VAL A 175 2.37 -16.00 -2.42
C VAL A 175 0.91 -16.30 -2.66
N SER A 176 0.12 -15.22 -2.81
CA SER A 176 -1.23 -15.33 -3.36
C SER A 176 -1.15 -16.21 -4.62
N PRO A 177 -2.06 -17.20 -4.77
CA PRO A 177 -1.87 -18.33 -5.69
C PRO A 177 -1.90 -17.88 -7.15
N ALA A 178 -0.76 -17.45 -7.68
CA ALA A 178 -0.43 -17.27 -9.09
C ALA A 178 1.00 -16.69 -9.22
N ALA A 179 2.01 -17.57 -9.14
CA ALA A 179 3.36 -17.28 -9.64
C ALA A 179 3.39 -17.36 -11.18
#